data_AF-A0A9W6FYS0-F1
#
_entry.id   AF-A0A9W6FYS0-F1
#
_cell.length_a   1.000
_cell.length_b   1.000
_cell.length_c   1.000
_cell.angle_alpha   90.00
_cell.angle_beta   90.00
_cell.angle_gamma   90.00
#
_symmetry.space_group_name_H-M   'P 1'
#
loop_
_entity.id
_entity.type
_entity.pdbx_description
1 polymer ?
#
loop_
_entity_poly.entity_id
_entity_poly.type
_entity_poly.pdbx_seq_one_letter_code
_entity_poly.pdbx_strand_id
1 'polypeptide(L)'
;MELVPHASKWEIFDIVRCHIDSNVPLILGADIYNKKGTFMGGHAVTILGYQKEGEKLSLYVHDDRFGPFAKARVIENGGKSLPKSLRKQSDIKCLLTLQHKDSKGNWKPPHEYLNLSCLIIPTQKKVRISYNYPLRTCQLIVDEFENWLTELGEEAHTTFADTLTFSTRLYEVSEIKREILGLPLPRGKDCDRFKHDRASLLTQSCARFQWVGVFSFYGERAFSILFDATDIPQGNAITNIFIENQKYSALVLKLLKGYTVEEHCGSFIHLVYKYLNKDPQHDYNHHLDQTYGHLRAPQYLKPKEISNGDIKHNPYLQVYYERCEKSLDEIYGVVPKKQGLIWAIAADGGLLIGVDKGHPTLTGFKPARISGELKRTPPLWKINVKSGRYSRDYPDATRLLENALYKFKSIFPKSSDALHIEEPQPST
;
A
#
# COMPACT_ATOMS: atom_id res chain seq x y z
N MET A 1 -14.81 19.71 4.21
CA MET A 1 -16.00 19.93 5.06
C MET A 1 -17.08 19.05 4.50
N GLU A 2 -17.55 18.09 5.28
CA GLU A 2 -18.67 17.24 4.90
C GLU A 2 -19.94 17.72 5.62
N LEU A 3 -21.04 17.81 4.88
CA LEU A 3 -22.35 18.10 5.45
C LEU A 3 -22.90 16.80 6.03
N VAL A 4 -23.17 16.81 7.34
CA VAL A 4 -23.67 15.65 8.09
C VAL A 4 -25.14 15.79 8.57
N PRO A 5 -25.96 16.79 8.17
CA PRO A 5 -27.25 17.03 8.83
C PRO A 5 -28.27 15.88 8.68
N HIS A 6 -28.01 14.91 7.80
CA HIS A 6 -28.88 13.76 7.55
C HIS A 6 -28.15 12.41 7.61
N ALA A 7 -26.97 12.36 8.22
CA ALA A 7 -26.26 11.10 8.38
C ALA A 7 -26.95 10.22 9.43
N SER A 8 -27.05 8.94 9.13
CA SER A 8 -27.40 7.90 10.08
C SER A 8 -26.30 7.74 11.13
N LYS A 9 -26.67 7.08 12.24
CA LYS A 9 -25.73 6.69 13.29
C LYS A 9 -24.51 5.93 12.76
N TRP A 10 -24.72 5.07 11.76
CA TRP A 10 -23.66 4.24 11.19
C TRP A 10 -22.78 4.98 10.18
N GLU A 11 -23.35 5.89 9.39
CA GLU A 11 -22.54 6.79 8.55
C GLU A 11 -21.62 7.66 9.42
N ILE A 12 -22.10 8.19 10.55
CA ILE A 12 -21.26 8.91 11.52
C ILE A 12 -20.17 8.00 12.07
N PHE A 13 -20.54 6.77 12.45
CA PHE A 13 -19.57 5.81 12.96
C PHE A 13 -18.45 5.57 11.96
N ASP A 14 -18.77 5.35 10.69
CA ASP A 14 -17.79 5.05 9.65
C ASP A 14 -16.88 6.24 9.35
N ILE A 15 -17.44 7.45 9.26
CA ILE A 15 -16.64 8.68 9.12
C ILE A 15 -15.68 8.81 10.31
N VAL A 16 -16.20 8.70 11.53
CA VAL A 16 -15.40 8.88 12.75
C VAL A 16 -14.31 7.82 12.84
N ARG A 17 -14.68 6.54 12.68
CA ARG A 17 -13.76 5.41 12.75
C ARG A 17 -12.63 5.57 11.73
N CYS A 18 -12.94 5.83 10.46
CA CYS A 18 -11.93 5.95 9.42
C CYS A 18 -10.89 7.04 9.73
N HIS A 19 -11.31 8.21 10.22
CA HIS A 19 -10.38 9.31 10.45
C HIS A 19 -9.66 9.23 11.79
N ILE A 20 -10.36 8.90 12.88
CA ILE A 20 -9.73 8.75 14.20
C ILE A 20 -8.68 7.64 14.17
N ASP A 21 -8.99 6.50 13.57
CA ASP A 21 -8.04 5.40 13.43
C ASP A 21 -6.85 5.74 12.52
N SER A 22 -7.00 6.76 11.67
CA SER A 22 -5.95 7.33 10.83
C SER A 22 -5.14 8.42 11.52
N ASN A 23 -5.35 8.65 12.83
CA ASN A 23 -4.80 9.79 13.57
C ASN A 23 -5.15 11.16 12.95
N VAL A 24 -6.30 11.25 12.27
CA VAL A 24 -6.84 12.51 11.75
C VAL A 24 -7.92 13.01 12.71
N PRO A 25 -7.70 14.13 13.42
CA PRO A 25 -8.70 14.67 14.34
C PRO A 25 -9.93 15.15 13.56
N LEU A 26 -11.08 15.18 14.20
CA LEU A 26 -12.33 15.65 13.58
C LEU A 26 -12.92 16.79 14.40
N ILE A 27 -13.35 17.86 13.74
CA ILE A 27 -14.08 18.96 14.39
C ILE A 27 -15.54 18.86 13.97
N LEU A 28 -16.41 18.73 14.95
CA LEU A 28 -17.85 18.67 14.77
C LEU A 28 -18.46 20.04 15.06
N GLY A 29 -19.05 20.65 14.03
CA GLY A 29 -19.96 21.78 14.20
C GLY A 29 -21.36 21.27 14.50
N ALA A 30 -22.00 21.82 15.54
CA ALA A 30 -23.32 21.39 15.96
C ALA A 30 -24.16 22.53 16.55
N ASP A 31 -25.47 22.42 16.40
CA ASP A 31 -26.46 23.26 17.05
C ASP A 31 -26.84 22.67 18.41
N ILE A 32 -26.73 23.46 19.48
CA ILE A 32 -27.01 23.03 20.85
C ILE A 32 -28.47 23.30 21.22
N TYR A 33 -29.10 22.30 21.84
CA TYR A 33 -30.43 22.39 22.42
C TYR A 33 -30.42 21.94 23.88
N ASN A 34 -31.17 22.65 24.72
CA ASN A 34 -31.35 22.27 26.13
C ASN A 34 -32.31 21.07 26.30
N LYS A 35 -32.52 20.64 27.55
CA LYS A 35 -33.49 19.57 27.90
C LYS A 35 -34.94 19.81 27.46
N LYS A 36 -35.33 21.07 27.27
CA LYS A 36 -36.66 21.47 26.80
C LYS A 36 -36.74 21.50 25.27
N GLY A 37 -35.61 21.27 24.58
CA GLY A 37 -35.47 21.37 23.14
C GLY A 37 -35.50 22.81 22.62
N THR A 38 -35.11 23.78 23.45
CA THR A 38 -34.88 25.17 23.04
C THR A 38 -33.46 25.30 22.49
N PHE A 39 -33.31 25.95 21.33
CA PHE A 39 -32.02 26.26 20.73
C PHE A 39 -31.22 27.21 21.64
N MET A 40 -29.93 26.91 21.83
CA MET A 40 -29.02 27.67 22.68
C MET A 40 -27.92 28.38 21.89
N GLY A 41 -27.64 27.96 20.66
CA GLY A 41 -26.55 28.49 19.83
C GLY A 41 -25.82 27.40 19.06
N GLY A 42 -25.00 27.81 18.09
CA GLY A 42 -24.06 26.93 17.41
C GLY A 42 -22.76 26.78 18.21
N HIS A 43 -22.16 25.60 18.17
CA HIS A 43 -20.91 25.28 18.88
C HIS A 43 -20.04 24.33 18.06
N ALA A 44 -18.75 24.28 18.38
CA ALA A 44 -17.80 23.35 17.78
C ALA A 44 -17.12 22.51 18.86
N VAL A 45 -17.08 21.20 18.67
CA VAL A 45 -16.39 20.26 19.56
C VAL A 45 -15.40 19.41 18.76
N THR A 46 -14.32 18.98 19.38
CA THR A 46 -13.34 18.10 18.71
C THR A 46 -13.60 16.66 19.09
N ILE A 47 -13.77 15.75 18.14
CA ILE A 47 -13.87 14.32 18.39
C ILE A 47 -12.46 13.76 18.60
N LEU A 48 -12.25 13.11 19.73
CA LEU A 48 -10.99 12.50 20.16
C LEU A 48 -10.99 10.98 20.02
N GLY A 49 -12.17 10.36 19.97
CA GLY A 49 -12.30 8.92 19.98
C GLY A 49 -13.75 8.46 19.91
N TYR A 50 -13.95 7.16 19.91
CA TYR A 50 -15.26 6.54 19.93
C TYR A 50 -15.28 5.26 20.78
N GLN A 51 -16.48 4.83 21.15
CA GLN A 51 -16.75 3.56 21.82
C GLN A 51 -17.99 2.94 21.20
N LYS A 52 -17.86 1.71 20.70
CA LYS A 52 -18.96 0.89 20.18
C LYS A 52 -19.14 -0.33 21.09
N GLU A 53 -20.34 -0.46 21.67
CA GLU A 53 -20.74 -1.61 22.50
C GLU A 53 -22.06 -2.16 21.97
N GLY A 54 -21.96 -3.16 21.09
CA GLY A 54 -23.09 -3.64 20.29
C GLY A 54 -23.73 -2.49 19.51
N GLU A 55 -25.00 -2.23 19.79
CA GLU A 55 -25.77 -1.12 19.22
C GLU A 55 -25.48 0.26 19.83
N LYS A 56 -24.73 0.34 20.93
CA LYS A 56 -24.46 1.65 21.57
C LYS A 56 -23.23 2.28 20.95
N LEU A 57 -23.38 3.50 20.45
CA LEU A 57 -22.28 4.32 19.94
C LEU A 57 -22.11 5.57 20.80
N SER A 58 -20.89 5.81 21.25
CA SER A 58 -20.50 7.04 21.94
C SER A 58 -19.25 7.63 21.32
N LEU A 59 -19.18 8.95 21.28
CA LEU A 59 -18.03 9.72 20.85
C LEU A 59 -17.39 10.34 22.09
N TYR A 60 -16.07 10.30 22.17
CA TYR A 60 -15.31 11.09 23.13
C TYR A 60 -14.96 12.41 22.49
N VAL A 61 -15.33 13.52 23.13
CA VAL A 61 -15.15 14.87 22.59
C VAL A 61 -14.40 15.76 23.56
N HIS A 62 -13.68 16.73 23.02
CA HIS A 62 -13.22 17.91 23.73
C HIS A 62 -14.20 19.05 23.46
N ASP A 63 -14.77 19.57 24.53
CA ASP A 63 -15.63 20.77 24.53
C ASP A 63 -14.98 21.76 25.49
N ASP A 64 -14.75 23.00 25.06
CA ASP A 64 -14.12 24.05 25.86
C ASP A 64 -14.86 24.36 27.17
N ARG A 65 -16.17 24.05 27.24
CA ARG A 65 -17.01 24.23 28.44
C ARG A 65 -16.90 23.09 29.45
N PHE A 66 -16.54 21.88 29.00
CA PHE A 66 -16.53 20.67 29.82
C PHE A 66 -15.16 20.01 29.96
N GLY A 67 -14.19 20.44 29.16
CA GLY A 67 -12.85 19.88 29.09
C GLY A 67 -12.72 18.69 28.13
N PRO A 68 -11.55 18.04 28.11
CA PRO A 68 -11.30 16.87 27.28
C PRO A 68 -12.07 15.65 27.80
N PHE A 69 -12.41 14.73 26.88
CA PHE A 69 -13.04 13.43 27.17
C PHE A 69 -14.48 13.48 27.69
N ALA A 70 -15.24 14.53 27.38
CA ALA A 70 -16.69 14.49 27.50
C ALA A 70 -17.25 13.37 26.63
N LYS A 71 -18.30 12.69 27.10
CA LYS A 71 -18.90 11.56 26.37
C LYS A 71 -20.19 12.02 25.72
N ALA A 72 -20.22 11.93 24.40
CA ALA A 72 -21.34 12.27 23.55
C ALA A 72 -21.97 10.99 23.01
N ARG A 73 -23.09 10.54 23.57
CA ARG A 73 -23.77 9.32 23.09
C ARG A 73 -24.63 9.65 21.87
N VAL A 74 -24.46 8.87 20.80
CA VAL A 74 -25.26 8.99 19.57
C VAL A 74 -26.63 8.36 19.81
N ILE A 75 -27.68 9.11 19.50
CA ILE A 75 -29.07 8.66 19.60
C ILE A 75 -29.81 8.94 18.29
N GLU A 76 -30.65 8.00 17.88
CA GLU A 76 -31.48 8.15 16.68
C GLU A 76 -32.74 8.96 17.01
N ASN A 77 -33.20 9.74 16.03
CA ASN A 77 -34.41 10.53 16.16
C ASN A 77 -35.63 9.60 16.18
N GLY A 78 -36.32 9.54 17.31
CA GLY A 78 -37.42 8.57 17.57
C GLY A 78 -37.35 7.92 18.96
N GLY A 79 -36.20 7.99 19.64
CA GLY A 79 -36.04 7.47 21.00
C GLY A 79 -36.97 8.16 22.02
N LYS A 80 -37.55 7.38 22.95
CA LYS A 80 -38.44 7.85 24.04
C LYS A 80 -37.80 8.90 24.98
N SER A 81 -36.50 9.17 24.86
CA SER A 81 -35.70 10.09 25.68
C SER A 81 -35.48 11.50 25.07
N LEU A 82 -36.01 11.78 23.87
CA LEU A 82 -35.84 13.07 23.18
C LEU A 82 -36.94 14.09 23.54
N PRO A 83 -36.65 15.41 23.61
CA PRO A 83 -37.67 16.45 23.72
C PRO A 83 -38.66 16.40 22.55
N LYS A 84 -39.95 16.65 22.81
CA LYS A 84 -41.02 16.59 21.79
C LYS A 84 -40.77 17.54 20.61
N SER A 85 -40.15 18.70 20.83
CA SER A 85 -39.83 19.67 19.78
C SER A 85 -38.82 19.11 18.77
N LEU A 86 -37.77 18.44 19.24
CA LEU A 86 -36.75 17.82 18.40
C LEU A 86 -37.26 16.60 17.65
N ARG A 87 -38.14 15.79 18.27
CA ARG A 87 -38.74 14.62 17.59
C ARG A 87 -39.61 14.96 16.39
N LYS A 88 -40.18 16.16 16.35
CA LYS A 88 -41.06 16.60 15.26
C LYS A 88 -40.29 17.11 14.04
N GLN A 89 -38.98 17.31 14.15
CA GLN A 89 -38.14 17.70 13.02
C GLN A 89 -37.73 16.43 12.26
N SER A 90 -38.45 16.15 11.16
CA SER A 90 -38.24 14.97 10.31
C SER A 90 -36.82 14.85 9.76
N ASP A 91 -36.15 15.99 9.61
CA ASP A 91 -34.89 16.07 8.87
C ASP A 91 -33.69 15.66 9.73
N ILE A 92 -33.85 15.63 11.05
CA ILE A 92 -32.83 15.16 11.99
C ILE A 92 -32.89 13.64 12.05
N LYS A 93 -31.85 12.94 11.60
CA LYS A 93 -31.77 11.47 11.77
C LYS A 93 -31.16 11.06 13.10
N CYS A 94 -30.20 11.84 13.61
CA CYS A 94 -29.47 11.54 14.82
C CYS A 94 -29.09 12.80 15.60
N LEU A 95 -28.90 12.64 16.91
CA LEU A 95 -28.46 13.68 17.84
C LEU A 95 -27.35 13.11 18.73
N LEU A 96 -26.49 13.98 19.25
CA LEU A 96 -25.56 13.59 20.32
C LEU A 96 -26.09 14.09 21.67
N THR A 97 -25.90 13.27 22.70
CA THR A 97 -26.24 13.63 24.08
C THR A 97 -24.98 13.81 24.88
N LEU A 98 -24.73 15.03 25.34
CA LEU A 98 -23.49 15.36 26.05
C LEU A 98 -23.60 14.97 27.53
N GLN A 99 -22.61 14.21 28.00
CA GLN A 99 -22.44 13.80 29.38
C GLN A 99 -21.03 14.15 29.86
N HIS A 100 -20.93 14.59 31.11
CA HIS A 100 -19.66 14.80 31.80
C HIS A 100 -19.63 14.01 33.11
N LYS A 101 -18.44 13.79 33.66
CA LYS A 101 -18.25 13.13 34.96
C LYS A 101 -18.43 14.14 36.09
N ASP A 102 -19.01 13.71 37.21
CA ASP A 102 -19.00 14.48 38.45
C ASP A 102 -17.61 14.46 39.13
N SER A 103 -17.46 15.18 40.24
CA SER A 103 -16.21 15.23 41.02
C SER A 103 -15.79 13.87 41.62
N LYS A 104 -16.67 12.87 41.59
CA LYS A 104 -16.42 11.50 42.04
C LYS A 104 -16.16 10.54 40.87
N GLY A 105 -16.15 11.03 39.63
CA GLY A 105 -15.89 10.25 38.42
C GLY A 105 -17.12 9.57 37.80
N ASN A 106 -18.33 9.78 38.33
CA ASN A 106 -19.56 9.16 37.82
C ASN A 106 -20.16 9.97 36.66
N TRP A 107 -20.70 9.29 35.65
CA TRP A 107 -21.39 9.95 34.54
C TRP A 107 -22.69 10.61 34.98
N LYS A 108 -22.82 11.91 34.75
CA LYS A 108 -24.10 12.61 34.96
C LYS A 108 -25.09 12.33 33.82
N PRO A 109 -26.41 12.44 34.08
CA PRO A 109 -27.42 12.38 33.03
C PRO A 109 -27.16 13.42 31.92
N PRO A 110 -27.54 13.14 30.67
CA PRO A 110 -27.39 14.11 29.59
C PRO A 110 -28.08 15.43 29.93
N HIS A 111 -27.45 16.53 29.54
CA HIS A 111 -27.95 17.88 29.82
C HIS A 111 -28.14 18.74 28.56
N GLU A 112 -27.42 18.42 27.50
CA GLU A 112 -27.50 19.09 26.20
C GLU A 112 -27.64 18.06 25.07
N TYR A 113 -28.34 18.47 24.02
CA TYR A 113 -28.45 17.75 22.75
C TYR A 113 -27.72 18.55 21.67
N LEU A 114 -26.86 17.88 20.91
CA LEU A 114 -26.13 18.47 19.80
C LEU A 114 -26.71 17.90 18.49
N ASN A 115 -27.25 18.77 17.65
CA ASN A 115 -27.64 18.44 16.28
C ASN A 115 -26.45 18.69 15.35
N LEU A 116 -25.99 17.66 14.64
CA LEU A 116 -24.80 17.75 13.81
C LEU A 116 -25.08 18.65 12.60
N SER A 117 -24.31 19.72 12.45
CA SER A 117 -24.43 20.66 11.32
C SER A 117 -23.40 20.32 10.25
N CYS A 118 -22.13 20.14 10.65
CA CYS A 118 -21.05 19.78 9.72
C CYS A 118 -19.92 19.02 10.44
N LEU A 119 -19.12 18.30 9.64
CA LEU A 119 -17.88 17.72 10.10
C LEU A 119 -16.71 18.27 9.28
N ILE A 120 -15.73 18.82 9.99
CA ILE A 120 -14.51 19.38 9.42
C ILE A 120 -13.39 18.37 9.64
N ILE A 121 -12.82 17.93 8.53
CA ILE A 121 -11.75 16.94 8.48
C ILE A 121 -10.47 17.66 8.02
N PRO A 122 -9.55 17.99 8.94
CA PRO A 122 -8.27 18.60 8.63
C PRO A 122 -7.31 17.55 8.04
N THR A 123 -7.48 17.23 6.76
CA THR A 123 -6.56 16.35 6.03
C THR A 123 -5.38 17.13 5.44
N GLN A 124 -4.28 16.42 5.18
CA GLN A 124 -3.16 16.95 4.42
C GLN A 124 -3.62 17.32 3.00
N LYS A 125 -3.17 18.46 2.46
CA LYS A 125 -3.58 18.98 1.13
C LYS A 125 -3.35 17.99 -0.03
N LYS A 126 -2.43 17.04 0.15
CA LYS A 126 -2.13 16.01 -0.86
C LYS A 126 -3.09 14.82 -0.82
N VAL A 127 -3.91 14.68 0.23
CA VAL A 127 -4.96 13.65 0.31
C VAL A 127 -6.18 14.18 -0.43
N ARG A 128 -6.37 13.69 -1.66
CA ARG A 128 -7.41 14.16 -2.59
C ARG A 128 -8.58 13.18 -2.71
N ILE A 129 -8.33 11.90 -2.48
CA ILE A 129 -9.38 10.87 -2.48
C ILE A 129 -10.03 10.81 -1.10
N SER A 130 -11.34 11.02 -1.05
CA SER A 130 -12.15 10.87 0.17
C SER A 130 -12.19 9.41 0.63
N TYR A 131 -12.22 9.21 1.95
CA TYR A 131 -12.32 7.90 2.60
C TYR A 131 -13.50 7.05 2.08
N ASN A 132 -14.56 7.70 1.59
CA ASN A 132 -15.77 7.05 1.10
C ASN A 132 -15.51 6.04 -0.02
N TYR A 133 -14.58 6.33 -0.94
CA TYR A 133 -14.29 5.43 -2.05
C TYR A 133 -13.62 4.13 -1.57
N PRO A 134 -12.49 4.16 -0.83
CA PRO A 134 -11.92 2.96 -0.21
C PRO A 134 -12.91 2.23 0.70
N LEU A 135 -13.64 2.95 1.56
CA LEU A 135 -14.60 2.34 2.48
C LEU A 135 -15.68 1.55 1.74
N ARG A 136 -16.37 2.19 0.78
CA ARG A 136 -17.40 1.52 -0.03
C ARG A 136 -16.84 0.36 -0.83
N THR A 137 -15.61 0.48 -1.34
CA THR A 137 -14.96 -0.64 -2.04
C THR A 137 -14.79 -1.84 -1.13
N CYS A 138 -14.31 -1.62 0.11
CA CYS A 138 -14.15 -2.70 1.08
C CYS A 138 -15.48 -3.29 1.52
N GLN A 139 -16.52 -2.45 1.68
CA GLN A 139 -17.87 -2.88 1.99
C GLN A 139 -18.40 -3.82 0.91
N LEU A 140 -18.31 -3.41 -0.37
CA LEU A 140 -18.76 -4.20 -1.51
C LEU A 140 -18.04 -5.54 -1.62
N ILE A 141 -16.76 -5.62 -1.25
CA ILE A 141 -16.04 -6.91 -1.24
C ILE A 141 -16.61 -7.86 -0.18
N VAL A 142 -16.98 -7.35 1.00
CA VAL A 142 -17.64 -8.17 2.02
C VAL A 142 -19.05 -8.56 1.58
N ASP A 143 -19.82 -7.60 1.05
CA ASP A 143 -21.17 -7.85 0.55
C ASP A 143 -21.17 -8.93 -0.56
N GLU A 144 -20.20 -8.89 -1.48
CA GLU A 144 -20.06 -9.91 -2.54
C GLU A 144 -19.73 -11.29 -1.97
N PHE A 145 -18.90 -11.33 -0.93
CA PHE A 145 -18.59 -12.58 -0.23
C PHE A 145 -19.82 -13.16 0.47
N GLU A 146 -20.62 -12.34 1.15
CA GLU A 146 -21.86 -12.74 1.82
C GLU A 146 -22.94 -13.19 0.81
N ASN A 147 -23.04 -12.51 -0.34
CA ASN A 147 -23.91 -12.93 -1.44
C ASN A 147 -23.52 -14.31 -1.95
N TRP A 148 -22.22 -14.55 -2.17
CA TRP A 148 -21.72 -15.86 -2.58
C TRP A 148 -22.00 -16.96 -1.55
N LEU A 149 -21.88 -16.68 -0.25
CA LEU A 149 -22.27 -17.62 0.79
C LEU A 149 -23.76 -17.97 0.73
N THR A 150 -24.61 -16.98 0.43
CA THR A 150 -26.06 -17.16 0.28
C THR A 150 -26.37 -18.08 -0.91
N GLU A 151 -25.65 -17.92 -2.03
CA GLU A 151 -25.79 -18.78 -3.22
C GLU A 151 -25.37 -20.23 -2.96
N LEU A 152 -24.39 -20.46 -2.07
CA LEU A 152 -23.96 -21.80 -1.67
C LEU A 152 -24.95 -22.51 -0.72
N GLY A 153 -25.86 -21.76 -0.10
CA GLY A 153 -26.92 -22.28 0.77
C GLY A 153 -26.77 -21.95 2.25
N GLU A 154 -27.82 -22.25 3.01
CA GLU A 154 -27.99 -21.81 4.40
C GLU A 154 -26.91 -22.34 5.36
N GLU A 155 -26.40 -23.55 5.14
CA GLU A 155 -25.31 -24.14 5.94
C GLU A 155 -24.01 -23.34 5.79
N ALA A 156 -23.65 -22.96 4.55
CA ALA A 156 -22.47 -22.17 4.27
C ALA A 156 -22.59 -20.76 4.87
N HIS A 157 -23.75 -20.12 4.70
CA HIS A 157 -24.01 -18.80 5.28
C HIS A 157 -23.93 -18.83 6.81
N THR A 158 -24.58 -19.79 7.47
CA THR A 158 -24.53 -19.92 8.93
C THR A 158 -23.11 -20.16 9.46
N THR A 159 -22.27 -20.87 8.69
CA THR A 159 -20.91 -21.21 9.09
C THR A 159 -19.92 -20.05 8.90
N PHE A 160 -20.10 -19.24 7.86
CA PHE A 160 -19.12 -18.26 7.41
C PHE A 160 -19.60 -16.80 7.45
N ALA A 161 -20.86 -16.53 7.78
CA ALA A 161 -21.34 -15.17 7.96
C ALA A 161 -20.50 -14.42 9.01
N ASP A 162 -20.23 -13.14 8.75
CA ASP A 162 -19.43 -12.25 9.61
C ASP A 162 -17.97 -12.69 9.82
N THR A 163 -17.50 -13.75 9.15
CA THR A 163 -16.12 -14.23 9.32
C THR A 163 -15.11 -13.34 8.58
N LEU A 164 -15.53 -12.75 7.46
CA LEU A 164 -14.77 -11.76 6.72
C LEU A 164 -15.12 -10.36 7.22
N THR A 165 -14.14 -9.69 7.81
CA THR A 165 -14.28 -8.31 8.30
C THR A 165 -13.22 -7.43 7.68
N PHE A 166 -13.43 -6.11 7.74
CA PHE A 166 -12.43 -5.16 7.26
C PHE A 166 -12.28 -3.92 8.15
N SER A 167 -11.15 -3.25 7.99
CA SER A 167 -10.90 -1.92 8.51
C SER A 167 -10.25 -1.05 7.43
N THR A 168 -10.55 0.24 7.44
CA THR A 168 -10.04 1.20 6.44
C THR A 168 -9.40 2.38 7.15
N ARG A 169 -8.13 2.65 6.85
CA ARG A 169 -7.34 3.71 7.51
C ARG A 169 -6.37 4.35 6.52
N LEU A 170 -6.04 5.61 6.74
CA LEU A 170 -5.02 6.34 6.00
C LEU A 170 -3.66 6.13 6.68
N TYR A 171 -2.66 5.77 5.88
CA TYR A 171 -1.28 5.58 6.33
C TYR A 171 -0.31 6.37 5.48
N GLU A 172 0.83 6.74 6.07
CA GLU A 172 2.00 7.06 5.25
C GLU A 172 2.66 5.79 4.71
N VAL A 173 3.17 5.84 3.47
CA VAL A 173 3.84 4.72 2.81
C VAL A 173 5.00 4.16 3.64
N SER A 174 5.71 5.01 4.38
CA SER A 174 6.78 4.59 5.28
C SER A 174 6.28 3.70 6.42
N GLU A 175 5.08 3.96 6.94
CA GLU A 175 4.46 3.16 7.99
C GLU A 175 4.03 1.79 7.45
N ILE A 176 3.42 1.78 6.26
CA ILE A 176 3.04 0.55 5.56
C ILE A 176 4.27 -0.33 5.32
N LYS A 177 5.34 0.25 4.74
CA LYS A 177 6.58 -0.49 4.46
C LYS A 177 7.22 -1.03 5.74
N ARG A 178 7.17 -0.27 6.84
CA ARG A 178 7.67 -0.71 8.16
C ARG A 178 6.85 -1.87 8.73
N GLU A 179 5.52 -1.81 8.64
CA GLU A 179 4.63 -2.89 9.07
C GLU A 179 4.93 -4.19 8.30
N ILE A 180 5.02 -4.09 6.97
CA ILE A 180 5.27 -5.23 6.08
C ILE A 180 6.65 -5.85 6.29
N LEU A 181 7.67 -5.03 6.57
CA LEU A 181 8.99 -5.52 6.98
C LEU A 181 8.94 -6.32 8.27
N GLY A 182 8.10 -5.89 9.23
CA GLY A 182 7.92 -6.54 10.52
C GLY A 182 7.12 -7.83 10.49
N LEU A 183 6.44 -8.15 9.38
CA LEU A 183 5.63 -9.37 9.29
C LEU A 183 6.51 -10.63 9.33
N PRO A 184 6.11 -11.66 10.11
CA PRO A 184 6.81 -12.94 10.10
C PRO A 184 6.70 -13.61 8.73
N LEU A 185 7.69 -14.42 8.36
CA LEU A 185 7.62 -15.23 7.15
C LEU A 185 6.64 -16.40 7.37
N PRO A 186 5.71 -16.65 6.43
CA PRO A 186 4.85 -17.82 6.52
C PRO A 186 5.67 -19.10 6.34
N ARG A 187 5.21 -20.19 6.95
CA ARG A 187 5.85 -21.51 6.83
C ARG A 187 5.37 -22.24 5.59
N GLY A 188 6.19 -23.15 5.06
CA GLY A 188 5.81 -24.03 3.96
C GLY A 188 5.82 -23.34 2.60
N LYS A 189 4.91 -23.78 1.72
CA LYS A 189 4.89 -23.44 0.27
C LYS A 189 4.65 -21.96 -0.02
N ASP A 190 4.09 -21.21 0.93
CA ASP A 190 3.79 -19.78 0.77
C ASP A 190 5.00 -18.86 1.00
N CYS A 191 6.10 -19.37 1.57
CA CYS A 191 7.26 -18.57 1.96
C CYS A 191 7.89 -17.81 0.79
N ASP A 192 8.07 -18.47 -0.35
CA ASP A 192 8.73 -17.87 -1.51
C ASP A 192 7.85 -16.83 -2.20
N ARG A 193 6.54 -17.10 -2.34
CA ARG A 193 5.57 -16.09 -2.81
C ARG A 193 5.58 -14.88 -1.89
N PHE A 194 5.49 -15.09 -0.58
CA PHE A 194 5.47 -13.98 0.38
C PHE A 194 6.73 -13.13 0.28
N LYS A 195 7.92 -13.75 0.20
CA LYS A 195 9.18 -13.01 0.03
C LYS A 195 9.18 -12.17 -1.25
N HIS A 196 8.65 -12.73 -2.35
CA HIS A 196 8.52 -12.02 -3.61
C HIS A 196 7.55 -10.83 -3.49
N ASP A 197 6.33 -11.05 -3.02
CA ASP A 197 5.31 -10.00 -2.84
C ASP A 197 5.82 -8.88 -1.91
N ARG A 198 6.51 -9.28 -0.82
CA ARG A 198 7.15 -8.37 0.13
C ARG A 198 8.21 -7.52 -0.56
N ALA A 199 9.13 -8.14 -1.30
CA ALA A 199 10.18 -7.40 -2.01
C ALA A 199 9.61 -6.45 -3.06
N SER A 200 8.60 -6.90 -3.82
CA SER A 200 7.91 -6.11 -4.83
C SER A 200 7.30 -4.85 -4.21
N LEU A 201 6.49 -4.98 -3.16
CA LEU A 201 5.84 -3.83 -2.52
C LEU A 201 6.83 -2.88 -1.82
N LEU A 202 7.89 -3.42 -1.21
CA LEU A 202 8.92 -2.58 -0.56
C LEU A 202 9.72 -1.76 -1.57
N THR A 203 9.92 -2.27 -2.78
CA THR A 203 10.68 -1.61 -3.84
C THR A 203 9.81 -0.79 -4.80
N GLN A 204 8.49 -1.04 -4.81
CA GLN A 204 7.52 -0.27 -5.59
C GLN A 204 7.53 1.22 -5.18
N SER A 205 7.44 2.09 -6.19
CA SER A 205 7.16 3.50 -6.02
C SER A 205 5.67 3.68 -5.71
N CYS A 206 5.35 4.24 -4.55
CA CYS A 206 3.97 4.52 -4.15
C CYS A 206 3.86 5.99 -3.72
N ALA A 207 2.68 6.59 -3.88
CA ALA A 207 2.42 7.89 -3.30
C ALA A 207 2.56 7.87 -1.77
N ARG A 208 2.90 9.03 -1.20
CA ARG A 208 3.19 9.16 0.24
C ARG A 208 2.01 8.73 1.12
N PHE A 209 0.78 9.02 0.72
CA PHE A 209 -0.41 8.69 1.51
C PHE A 209 -1.22 7.63 0.77
N GLN A 210 -1.63 6.60 1.51
CA GLN A 210 -2.45 5.52 0.99
C GLN A 210 -3.61 5.27 1.96
N TRP A 211 -4.82 5.13 1.44
CA TRP A 211 -5.85 4.44 2.20
C TRP A 211 -5.55 2.94 2.15
N VAL A 212 -5.67 2.25 3.27
CA VAL A 212 -5.39 0.82 3.39
C VAL A 212 -6.64 0.15 3.92
N GLY A 213 -7.22 -0.74 3.11
CA GLY A 213 -8.29 -1.64 3.50
C GLY A 213 -7.68 -2.98 3.92
N VAL A 214 -7.71 -3.29 5.22
CA VAL A 214 -7.20 -4.56 5.77
C VAL A 214 -8.38 -5.51 5.95
N PHE A 215 -8.33 -6.66 5.28
CA PHE A 215 -9.32 -7.72 5.39
C PHE A 215 -8.82 -8.82 6.32
N SER A 216 -9.69 -9.25 7.22
CA SER A 216 -9.39 -10.29 8.20
C SER A 216 -10.44 -11.39 8.14
N PHE A 217 -9.99 -12.63 8.21
CA PHE A 217 -10.83 -13.83 8.25
C PHE A 217 -10.67 -14.50 9.62
N TYR A 218 -11.76 -14.69 10.37
CA TYR A 218 -11.72 -15.11 11.79
C TYR A 218 -10.79 -14.24 12.66
N GLY A 219 -10.70 -12.94 12.36
CA GLY A 219 -9.80 -12.01 13.05
C GLY A 219 -8.32 -12.09 12.67
N GLU A 220 -7.93 -13.05 11.82
CA GLU A 220 -6.58 -13.13 11.26
C GLU A 220 -6.50 -12.36 9.94
N ARG A 221 -5.44 -11.57 9.76
CA ARG A 221 -5.26 -10.78 8.53
C ARG A 221 -5.09 -11.68 7.32
N ALA A 222 -5.95 -11.48 6.33
CA ALA A 222 -5.93 -12.22 5.07
C ALA A 222 -5.12 -11.46 4.03
N PHE A 223 -5.57 -10.28 3.64
CA PHE A 223 -4.91 -9.42 2.66
C PHE A 223 -5.23 -7.95 2.93
N SER A 224 -4.44 -7.08 2.30
CA SER A 224 -4.60 -5.64 2.37
C SER A 224 -4.68 -5.05 0.97
N ILE A 225 -5.57 -4.08 0.75
CA ILE A 225 -5.67 -3.29 -0.48
C ILE A 225 -5.16 -1.89 -0.21
N LEU A 226 -4.20 -1.43 -1.01
CA LEU A 226 -3.64 -0.08 -0.93
C LEU A 226 -4.25 0.78 -2.02
N PHE A 227 -4.89 1.87 -1.60
CA PHE A 227 -5.48 2.88 -2.47
C PHE A 227 -4.67 4.18 -2.43
N ASP A 228 -4.21 4.69 -3.57
CA ASP A 228 -3.49 5.96 -3.66
C ASP A 228 -4.38 7.11 -3.20
N ALA A 229 -4.10 7.68 -2.03
CA ALA A 229 -4.93 8.74 -1.48
C ALA A 229 -4.67 10.11 -2.15
N THR A 230 -3.63 10.21 -2.97
CA THR A 230 -3.15 11.44 -3.60
C THR A 230 -3.54 11.61 -5.06
N ASP A 231 -4.04 10.55 -5.69
CA ASP A 231 -4.52 10.56 -7.06
C ASP A 231 -5.89 11.25 -7.18
N ILE A 232 -6.46 11.26 -8.39
CA ILE A 232 -7.85 11.63 -8.65
C ILE A 232 -8.73 10.37 -8.68
N PRO A 233 -10.03 10.45 -8.34
CA PRO A 233 -10.93 9.29 -8.35
C PRO A 233 -11.00 8.54 -9.70
N GLN A 234 -10.74 9.21 -10.82
CA GLN A 234 -10.72 8.62 -12.16
C GLN A 234 -9.36 7.97 -12.53
N GLY A 235 -8.35 8.08 -11.66
CA GLY A 235 -7.02 7.54 -11.85
C GLY A 235 -6.91 6.04 -11.53
N ASN A 236 -5.69 5.51 -11.56
CA ASN A 236 -5.46 4.13 -11.10
C ASN A 236 -5.27 4.13 -9.58
N ALA A 237 -6.39 4.19 -8.85
CA ALA A 237 -6.38 4.30 -7.41
C ALA A 237 -5.82 3.06 -6.70
N ILE A 238 -5.78 1.86 -7.31
CA ILE A 238 -5.23 0.66 -6.66
C ILE A 238 -3.72 0.59 -6.88
N THR A 239 -2.96 0.81 -5.81
CA THR A 239 -1.50 0.72 -5.80
C THR A 239 -1.04 -0.74 -5.71
N ASN A 240 -1.64 -1.52 -4.81
CA ASN A 240 -1.24 -2.91 -4.57
C ASN A 240 -2.34 -3.69 -3.83
N ILE A 241 -2.35 -5.02 -3.99
CA ILE A 241 -3.07 -5.97 -3.13
C ILE A 241 -2.04 -6.90 -2.52
N PHE A 242 -1.79 -6.76 -1.21
CA PHE A 242 -0.78 -7.50 -0.49
C PHE A 242 -1.39 -8.71 0.23
N ILE A 243 -0.92 -9.91 -0.09
CA ILE A 243 -1.46 -11.17 0.46
C ILE A 243 -0.66 -11.61 1.69
N GLU A 244 -1.29 -11.56 2.86
CA GLU A 244 -0.68 -11.94 4.14
C GLU A 244 -0.90 -13.43 4.46
N ASN A 245 -2.11 -13.92 4.23
CA ASN A 245 -2.50 -15.32 4.39
C ASN A 245 -3.15 -15.84 3.10
N GLN A 246 -2.45 -16.74 2.41
CA GLN A 246 -2.90 -17.26 1.10
C GLN A 246 -4.20 -18.04 1.18
N LYS A 247 -4.37 -18.85 2.22
CA LYS A 247 -5.53 -19.72 2.38
C LYS A 247 -6.80 -18.88 2.46
N TYR A 248 -6.80 -17.87 3.34
CA TYR A 248 -7.96 -16.99 3.51
C TYR A 248 -8.15 -16.03 2.33
N SER A 249 -7.05 -15.45 1.83
CA SER A 249 -7.13 -14.52 0.69
C SER A 249 -7.65 -15.21 -0.56
N ALA A 250 -7.31 -16.48 -0.79
CA ALA A 250 -7.78 -17.22 -1.95
C ALA A 250 -9.29 -17.47 -1.95
N LEU A 251 -9.95 -17.51 -0.79
CA LEU A 251 -11.41 -17.65 -0.71
C LEU A 251 -12.11 -16.42 -1.31
N VAL A 252 -11.63 -15.24 -0.93
CA VAL A 252 -12.23 -13.96 -1.35
C VAL A 252 -11.72 -13.54 -2.74
N LEU A 253 -10.41 -13.51 -2.95
CA LEU A 253 -9.82 -12.97 -4.18
C LEU A 253 -10.10 -13.83 -5.42
N LYS A 254 -10.37 -15.14 -5.25
CA LYS A 254 -10.80 -15.97 -6.39
C LYS A 254 -12.24 -15.69 -6.79
N LEU A 255 -13.12 -15.41 -5.83
CA LEU A 255 -14.50 -14.99 -6.12
C LEU A 255 -14.48 -13.73 -6.98
N LEU A 256 -13.68 -12.74 -6.60
CA LEU A 256 -13.58 -11.47 -7.35
C LEU A 256 -12.91 -11.60 -8.73
N LYS A 257 -12.24 -12.73 -9.03
CA LYS A 257 -11.66 -12.99 -10.35
C LYS A 257 -12.74 -13.51 -11.30
N GLY A 258 -12.89 -12.86 -12.44
CA GLY A 258 -13.90 -13.21 -13.45
C GLY A 258 -15.11 -12.26 -13.49
N TYR A 259 -15.22 -11.33 -12.56
CA TYR A 259 -16.21 -10.26 -12.64
C TYR A 259 -15.71 -9.13 -13.56
N THR A 260 -16.56 -8.77 -14.52
CA THR A 260 -16.47 -7.51 -15.27
C THR A 260 -17.70 -6.71 -14.91
N VAL A 261 -17.52 -5.62 -14.18
CA VAL A 261 -18.65 -4.77 -13.77
C VAL A 261 -18.48 -3.39 -14.37
N GLU A 262 -19.61 -2.76 -14.68
CA GLU A 262 -19.68 -1.34 -15.04
C GLU A 262 -19.13 -0.47 -13.90
N GLU A 263 -18.64 0.72 -14.22
CA GLU A 263 -18.09 1.64 -13.22
C GLU A 263 -19.13 1.96 -12.15
N HIS A 264 -18.88 1.51 -10.92
CA HIS A 264 -19.69 1.93 -9.78
C HIS A 264 -19.31 3.34 -9.33
N CYS A 265 -20.23 4.28 -9.52
CA CYS A 265 -20.06 5.65 -9.04
C CYS A 265 -19.88 5.67 -7.51
N GLY A 266 -18.68 6.06 -7.04
CA GLY A 266 -18.37 6.17 -5.61
C GLY A 266 -17.63 4.97 -4.99
N SER A 267 -17.10 4.03 -5.78
CA SER A 267 -16.18 2.99 -5.31
C SER A 267 -15.07 2.68 -6.35
N PHE A 268 -14.06 1.92 -5.94
CA PHE A 268 -12.95 1.44 -6.77
C PHE A 268 -13.02 -0.06 -7.05
N ILE A 269 -14.19 -0.69 -6.88
CA ILE A 269 -14.33 -2.15 -7.05
C ILE A 269 -13.90 -2.61 -8.46
N HIS A 270 -14.24 -1.83 -9.49
CA HIS A 270 -13.83 -2.11 -10.87
C HIS A 270 -12.29 -2.11 -11.04
N LEU A 271 -11.57 -1.26 -10.30
CA LEU A 271 -10.10 -1.24 -10.30
C LEU A 271 -9.53 -2.45 -9.56
N VAL A 272 -10.20 -2.94 -8.51
CA VAL A 272 -9.82 -4.20 -7.84
C VAL A 272 -9.94 -5.37 -8.82
N TYR A 273 -11.06 -5.48 -9.54
CA TYR A 273 -11.23 -6.50 -10.59
C TYR A 273 -10.16 -6.37 -11.67
N LYS A 274 -9.94 -5.16 -12.18
CA LYS A 274 -8.88 -4.89 -13.17
C LYS A 274 -7.51 -5.33 -12.65
N TYR A 275 -7.18 -5.03 -11.39
CA TYR A 275 -5.92 -5.42 -10.76
C TYR A 275 -5.78 -6.95 -10.68
N LEU A 276 -6.83 -7.66 -10.25
CA LEU A 276 -6.83 -9.11 -10.10
C LEU A 276 -6.82 -9.87 -11.44
N ASN A 277 -7.36 -9.26 -12.49
CA ASN A 277 -7.44 -9.81 -13.84
C ASN A 277 -6.30 -9.34 -14.75
N LYS A 278 -5.31 -8.57 -14.25
CA LYS A 278 -4.11 -8.24 -15.04
C LYS A 278 -3.43 -9.53 -15.46
N ASP A 279 -3.25 -9.71 -16.77
CA ASP A 279 -2.43 -10.80 -17.29
C ASP A 279 -0.96 -10.53 -16.96
N PRO A 280 -0.33 -11.34 -16.08
CA PRO A 280 1.07 -11.15 -15.73
C PRO A 280 1.99 -11.31 -16.95
N GLN A 281 1.58 -12.08 -17.96
CA GLN A 281 2.41 -12.39 -19.13
C GLN A 281 2.70 -11.17 -20.00
N HIS A 282 1.86 -10.13 -19.92
CA HIS A 282 2.00 -8.90 -20.70
C HIS A 282 2.55 -7.72 -19.89
N ASP A 283 2.99 -7.94 -18.64
CA ASP A 283 3.67 -6.91 -17.85
C ASP A 283 5.16 -6.86 -18.15
N TYR A 284 5.68 -5.67 -18.45
CA TYR A 284 7.09 -5.44 -18.71
C TYR A 284 7.98 -5.91 -17.55
N ASN A 285 7.56 -5.68 -16.30
CA ASN A 285 8.32 -6.13 -15.14
C ASN A 285 8.37 -7.66 -15.04
N HIS A 286 7.29 -8.34 -15.41
CA HIS A 286 7.24 -9.80 -15.45
C HIS A 286 8.19 -10.34 -16.52
N HIS A 287 8.20 -9.75 -17.72
CA HIS A 287 9.18 -10.10 -18.75
C HIS A 287 10.61 -9.90 -18.25
N LEU A 288 10.91 -8.80 -17.55
CA LEU A 288 12.24 -8.57 -16.99
C LEU A 288 12.60 -9.56 -15.87
N ASP A 289 11.65 -9.94 -15.02
CA ASP A 289 11.83 -10.96 -13.96
C ASP A 289 12.17 -12.32 -14.57
N GLN A 290 11.43 -12.73 -15.61
CA GLN A 290 11.69 -13.99 -16.31
C GLN A 290 13.03 -13.97 -17.06
N THR A 291 13.39 -12.83 -17.66
CA THR A 291 14.55 -12.72 -18.55
C THR A 291 15.85 -12.50 -17.79
N TYR A 292 15.85 -11.59 -16.81
CA TYR A 292 17.06 -11.15 -16.11
C TYR A 292 17.04 -11.47 -14.61
N GLY A 293 15.98 -12.11 -14.12
CA GLY A 293 15.78 -12.42 -12.72
C GLY A 293 15.03 -11.33 -11.97
N HIS A 294 14.47 -11.71 -10.82
CA HIS A 294 13.74 -10.81 -9.93
C HIS A 294 14.61 -9.67 -9.41
N LEU A 295 13.98 -8.55 -9.05
CA LEU A 295 14.67 -7.47 -8.35
C LEU A 295 15.24 -7.93 -6.99
N ARG A 296 16.51 -7.65 -6.77
CA ARG A 296 17.24 -7.96 -5.53
C ARG A 296 17.92 -6.72 -4.97
N ALA A 297 17.78 -6.50 -3.67
CA ALA A 297 18.62 -5.55 -2.96
C ALA A 297 20.07 -6.08 -2.89
N PRO A 298 21.09 -5.22 -2.90
CA PRO A 298 22.47 -5.65 -2.73
C PRO A 298 22.65 -6.32 -1.36
N GLN A 299 23.20 -7.55 -1.34
CA GLN A 299 23.33 -8.34 -0.11
C GLN A 299 24.17 -7.68 0.99
N TYR A 300 25.17 -6.88 0.62
CA TYR A 300 26.05 -6.19 1.57
C TYR A 300 26.70 -4.97 0.93
N LEU A 301 27.16 -4.04 1.76
CA LEU A 301 27.99 -2.91 1.35
C LEU A 301 29.39 -3.05 1.95
N LYS A 302 30.42 -2.70 1.17
CA LYS A 302 31.79 -2.58 1.67
C LYS A 302 32.03 -1.14 2.14
N PRO A 303 32.80 -0.92 3.21
CA PRO A 303 33.10 0.43 3.70
C PRO A 303 33.65 1.38 2.63
N LYS A 304 34.47 0.86 1.71
CA LYS A 304 35.05 1.63 0.60
C LYS A 304 34.02 2.17 -0.41
N GLU A 305 32.82 1.60 -0.45
CA GLU A 305 31.71 1.97 -1.34
C GLU A 305 30.89 3.14 -0.78
N ILE A 306 31.12 3.55 0.47
CA ILE A 306 30.39 4.58 1.20
C ILE A 306 31.30 5.79 1.46
N SER A 307 30.75 6.99 1.42
CA SER A 307 31.40 8.24 1.80
C SER A 307 30.38 9.17 2.44
N ASN A 308 30.63 9.66 3.66
CA ASN A 308 29.74 10.58 4.38
C ASN A 308 28.28 10.10 4.53
N GLY A 309 28.07 8.78 4.64
CA GLY A 309 26.73 8.19 4.74
C GLY A 309 26.05 7.91 3.39
N ASP A 310 26.63 8.39 2.28
CA ASP A 310 26.12 8.16 0.93
C ASP A 310 26.93 7.11 0.18
N ILE A 311 26.28 6.44 -0.79
CA ILE A 311 26.98 5.55 -1.71
C ILE A 311 27.80 6.39 -2.70
N LYS A 312 29.08 6.02 -2.87
CA LYS A 312 29.95 6.66 -3.86
C LYS A 312 29.38 6.45 -5.26
N HIS A 313 29.25 7.53 -6.02
CA HIS A 313 28.89 7.47 -7.43
C HIS A 313 30.03 6.89 -8.26
N ASN A 314 29.72 6.04 -9.24
CA ASN A 314 30.69 5.59 -10.24
C ASN A 314 30.80 6.65 -11.36
N PRO A 315 31.88 7.43 -11.45
CA PRO A 315 31.99 8.51 -12.45
C PRO A 315 32.09 8.00 -13.89
N TYR A 316 32.31 6.69 -14.09
CA TYR A 316 32.37 6.05 -15.40
C TYR A 316 31.10 5.24 -15.71
N LEU A 317 30.03 5.42 -14.93
CA LEU A 317 28.76 4.77 -15.18
C LEU A 317 28.18 5.23 -16.53
N GLN A 318 27.86 4.26 -17.37
CA GLN A 318 27.04 4.45 -18.56
C GLN A 318 25.81 3.56 -18.46
N VAL A 319 24.67 4.09 -18.90
CA VAL A 319 23.37 3.40 -18.88
C VAL A 319 22.90 3.22 -20.32
N TYR A 320 22.60 1.99 -20.69
CA TYR A 320 22.18 1.63 -22.04
C TYR A 320 20.78 1.01 -22.02
N TYR A 321 19.84 1.70 -22.68
CA TYR A 321 18.49 1.20 -22.93
C TYR A 321 18.35 0.62 -24.34
N GLU A 322 19.03 1.25 -25.30
CA GLU A 322 18.91 0.97 -26.73
C GLU A 322 20.27 0.66 -27.36
N ARG A 323 20.22 0.37 -28.66
CA ARG A 323 21.40 0.13 -29.50
C ARG A 323 22.37 1.30 -29.44
N CYS A 324 23.65 0.97 -29.32
CA CYS A 324 24.79 1.87 -29.37
C CYS A 324 25.57 1.61 -30.66
N GLU A 325 25.83 2.67 -31.43
CA GLU A 325 26.63 2.57 -32.66
C GLU A 325 28.13 2.45 -32.41
N LYS A 326 28.59 2.65 -31.17
CA LYS A 326 29.99 2.48 -30.80
C LYS A 326 30.26 1.05 -30.32
N SER A 327 31.45 0.54 -30.61
CA SER A 327 31.90 -0.76 -30.09
C SER A 327 32.34 -0.65 -28.62
N LEU A 328 32.40 -1.79 -27.92
CA LEU A 328 32.95 -1.84 -26.56
C LEU A 328 34.43 -1.41 -26.53
N ASP A 329 35.20 -1.67 -27.58
CA ASP A 329 36.59 -1.23 -27.68
C ASP A 329 36.72 0.29 -27.86
N GLU A 330 35.80 0.93 -28.59
CA GLU A 330 35.79 2.39 -28.74
C GLU A 330 35.44 3.10 -27.42
N ILE A 331 34.53 2.52 -26.62
CA ILE A 331 34.09 3.14 -25.36
C ILE A 331 35.04 2.79 -24.21
N TYR A 332 35.35 1.50 -24.07
CA TYR A 332 36.03 0.94 -22.89
C TYR A 332 37.43 0.39 -23.20
N GLY A 333 37.88 0.43 -24.44
CA GLY A 333 39.22 -0.05 -24.81
C GLY A 333 40.35 0.78 -24.19
N VAL A 334 40.06 2.00 -23.74
CA VAL A 334 41.00 2.89 -23.03
C VAL A 334 41.06 2.63 -21.52
N VAL A 335 40.13 1.84 -20.97
CA VAL A 335 40.09 1.57 -19.52
C VAL A 335 41.30 0.72 -19.14
N PRO A 336 42.16 1.16 -18.19
CA PRO A 336 43.34 0.39 -17.79
C PRO A 336 42.94 -0.99 -17.27
N LYS A 337 43.64 -2.05 -17.72
CA LYS A 337 43.37 -3.45 -17.30
C LYS A 337 43.28 -3.64 -15.78
N LYS A 338 43.95 -2.78 -15.00
CA LYS A 338 43.94 -2.81 -13.53
C LYS A 338 42.62 -2.37 -12.88
N GLN A 339 41.74 -1.67 -13.58
CA GLN A 339 40.52 -1.10 -12.98
C GLN A 339 39.27 -1.98 -13.11
N GLY A 340 39.30 -3.02 -13.97
CA GLY A 340 38.16 -3.92 -14.19
C GLY A 340 36.90 -3.20 -14.70
N LEU A 341 35.99 -3.94 -15.31
CA LEU A 341 34.64 -3.43 -15.57
C LEU A 341 33.64 -4.36 -14.90
N ILE A 342 32.59 -3.75 -14.37
CA ILE A 342 31.44 -4.44 -13.80
C ILE A 342 30.19 -3.97 -14.52
N TRP A 343 29.18 -4.83 -14.52
CA TRP A 343 27.91 -4.55 -15.15
C TRP A 343 26.74 -5.03 -14.29
N ALA A 344 25.57 -4.44 -14.50
CA ALA A 344 24.32 -4.86 -13.87
C ALA A 344 23.12 -4.55 -14.77
N ILE A 345 22.06 -5.36 -14.69
CA ILE A 345 20.75 -5.01 -15.24
C ILE A 345 19.97 -4.29 -14.14
N ALA A 346 19.61 -3.03 -14.41
CA ALA A 346 18.85 -2.19 -13.50
C ALA A 346 17.38 -2.65 -13.34
N ALA A 347 16.67 -2.03 -12.40
CA ALA A 347 15.26 -2.32 -12.12
C ALA A 347 14.36 -2.19 -13.35
N ASP A 348 14.61 -1.14 -14.13
CA ASP A 348 13.92 -0.79 -15.38
C ASP A 348 14.45 -1.56 -16.61
N GLY A 349 15.37 -2.52 -16.41
CA GLY A 349 15.94 -3.31 -17.49
C GLY A 349 17.10 -2.65 -18.23
N GLY A 350 17.56 -1.45 -17.84
CA GLY A 350 18.74 -0.81 -18.42
C GLY A 350 20.03 -1.59 -18.14
N LEU A 351 20.95 -1.67 -19.11
CA LEU A 351 22.29 -2.23 -18.91
C LEU A 351 23.22 -1.15 -18.37
N LEU A 352 23.73 -1.35 -17.16
CA LEU A 352 24.71 -0.49 -16.50
C LEU A 352 26.11 -1.06 -16.70
N ILE A 353 27.07 -0.24 -17.11
CA ILE A 353 28.49 -0.62 -17.21
C ILE A 353 29.34 0.49 -16.58
N GLY A 354 30.38 0.13 -15.84
CA GLY A 354 31.37 1.07 -15.33
C GLY A 354 32.59 0.38 -14.72
N VAL A 355 33.56 1.16 -14.27
CA VAL A 355 34.79 0.64 -13.64
C VAL A 355 34.49 -0.05 -12.31
N ASP A 356 35.29 -1.04 -11.92
CA ASP A 356 35.05 -1.77 -10.67
C ASP A 356 35.36 -0.92 -9.43
N LYS A 357 34.30 -0.30 -8.91
CA LYS A 357 34.24 0.28 -7.56
C LYS A 357 33.22 -0.44 -6.69
N GLY A 358 32.73 -1.61 -7.12
CA GLY A 358 31.64 -2.38 -6.51
C GLY A 358 30.26 -2.08 -7.11
N HIS A 359 29.45 -3.12 -7.33
CA HIS A 359 28.12 -3.01 -7.96
C HIS A 359 27.16 -2.00 -7.31
N PRO A 360 27.12 -1.80 -5.97
CA PRO A 360 26.25 -0.78 -5.38
C PRO A 360 26.55 0.64 -5.87
N THR A 361 27.79 0.92 -6.29
CA THR A 361 28.18 2.22 -6.85
C THR A 361 27.70 2.44 -8.30
N LEU A 362 27.36 1.36 -9.03
CA LEU A 362 26.72 1.44 -10.34
C LEU A 362 25.22 1.71 -10.22
N THR A 363 24.56 1.04 -9.27
CA THR A 363 23.10 1.11 -9.12
C THR A 363 22.66 2.27 -8.23
N GLY A 364 23.59 2.90 -7.50
CA GLY A 364 23.28 3.91 -6.49
C GLY A 364 22.53 3.31 -5.30
N PHE A 365 22.96 2.12 -4.84
CA PHE A 365 22.29 1.30 -3.83
C PHE A 365 20.90 0.76 -4.20
N LYS A 366 20.42 1.01 -5.42
CA LYS A 366 19.09 0.56 -5.83
C LYS A 366 19.08 -0.97 -6.04
N PRO A 367 17.91 -1.61 -5.88
CA PRO A 367 17.71 -2.97 -6.34
C PRO A 367 18.08 -3.13 -7.82
N ALA A 368 18.67 -4.26 -8.15
CA ALA A 368 19.02 -4.65 -9.50
C ALA A 368 18.69 -6.13 -9.70
N ARG A 369 18.75 -6.59 -10.95
CA ARG A 369 18.40 -7.95 -11.32
C ARG A 369 19.66 -8.81 -11.26
N ILE A 370 20.26 -9.12 -12.40
CA ILE A 370 21.54 -9.81 -12.48
C ILE A 370 22.72 -8.86 -12.73
N SER A 371 23.91 -9.25 -12.27
CA SER A 371 25.15 -8.47 -12.41
C SER A 371 26.40 -9.34 -12.48
N GLY A 372 27.52 -8.74 -12.88
CA GLY A 372 28.81 -9.43 -12.85
C GLY A 372 29.94 -8.57 -13.37
N GLU A 373 30.96 -9.21 -13.93
CA GLU A 373 32.15 -8.57 -14.46
C GLU A 373 32.15 -8.61 -15.98
N LEU A 374 32.77 -7.59 -16.59
CA LEU A 374 33.06 -7.50 -18.01
C LEU A 374 34.59 -7.45 -18.16
N LYS A 375 35.16 -8.45 -18.82
CA LYS A 375 36.61 -8.61 -18.98
C LYS A 375 37.01 -8.49 -20.44
N ARG A 376 38.05 -7.70 -20.70
CA ARG A 376 38.66 -7.58 -22.02
C ARG A 376 39.84 -8.54 -22.14
N THR A 377 39.74 -9.47 -23.08
CA THR A 377 40.82 -10.36 -23.52
C THR A 377 40.98 -10.17 -25.02
N PRO A 378 41.68 -9.11 -25.48
CA PRO A 378 41.69 -8.73 -26.89
C PRO A 378 41.95 -9.93 -27.82
N PRO A 379 41.14 -10.11 -28.87
CA PRO A 379 40.09 -9.21 -29.36
C PRO A 379 38.71 -9.38 -28.69
N LEU A 380 38.60 -10.26 -27.70
CA LEU A 380 37.34 -10.70 -27.11
C LEU A 380 36.94 -9.93 -25.84
N TRP A 381 35.64 -9.90 -25.61
CA TRP A 381 34.99 -9.45 -24.39
C TRP A 381 34.26 -10.61 -23.74
N LYS A 382 34.49 -10.82 -22.45
CA LYS A 382 33.87 -11.90 -21.66
C LYS A 382 33.01 -11.32 -20.55
N ILE A 383 31.77 -11.76 -20.44
CA ILE A 383 30.89 -11.45 -19.31
C ILE A 383 30.72 -12.66 -18.40
N ASN A 384 30.55 -12.43 -17.11
CA ASN A 384 30.24 -13.46 -16.12
C ASN A 384 29.15 -12.96 -15.16
N VAL A 385 28.70 -13.84 -14.25
CA VAL A 385 27.77 -13.51 -13.15
C VAL A 385 28.46 -13.46 -11.79
N LYS A 386 29.77 -13.20 -11.74
CA LYS A 386 30.57 -13.20 -10.51
C LYS A 386 30.33 -11.94 -9.68
N SER A 387 29.09 -11.76 -9.23
CA SER A 387 28.69 -10.71 -8.30
C SER A 387 28.11 -11.31 -7.04
N GLY A 388 28.84 -11.12 -5.94
CA GLY A 388 28.36 -11.44 -4.60
C GLY A 388 27.17 -10.59 -4.14
N ARG A 389 26.76 -9.56 -4.90
CA ARG A 389 25.72 -8.60 -4.45
C ARG A 389 24.34 -8.93 -4.95
N TYR A 390 24.24 -9.30 -6.22
CA TYR A 390 22.96 -9.52 -6.87
C TYR A 390 22.85 -10.93 -7.47
N SER A 391 23.97 -11.59 -7.78
CA SER A 391 23.95 -12.79 -8.64
C SER A 391 24.25 -14.12 -7.94
N ARG A 392 24.87 -14.08 -6.75
CA ARG A 392 25.41 -15.26 -6.04
C ARG A 392 24.38 -16.37 -5.82
N ASP A 393 23.15 -16.00 -5.48
CA ASP A 393 22.13 -16.94 -5.01
C ASP A 393 21.01 -17.11 -6.06
N TYR A 394 21.31 -16.98 -7.36
CA TYR A 394 20.36 -17.40 -8.39
C TYR A 394 20.55 -18.89 -8.68
N PRO A 395 19.50 -19.72 -8.56
CA PRO A 395 19.58 -21.13 -8.93
C PRO A 395 19.78 -21.31 -10.45
N ASP A 396 19.34 -20.36 -11.26
CA ASP A 396 19.38 -20.39 -12.73
C ASP A 396 20.30 -19.31 -13.34
N ALA A 397 21.36 -18.92 -12.62
CA ALA A 397 22.24 -17.82 -13.01
C ALA A 397 22.80 -17.92 -14.44
N THR A 398 23.03 -19.15 -14.94
CA THR A 398 23.51 -19.41 -16.31
C THR A 398 22.52 -18.91 -17.36
N ARG A 399 21.23 -19.26 -17.23
CA ARG A 399 20.17 -18.84 -18.17
C ARG A 399 20.03 -17.31 -18.19
N LEU A 400 20.09 -16.70 -17.01
CA LEU A 400 20.02 -15.24 -16.87
C LEU A 400 21.25 -14.55 -17.48
N LEU A 401 22.44 -15.18 -17.40
CA LEU A 401 23.65 -14.69 -18.05
C LEU A 401 23.57 -14.77 -19.57
N GLU A 402 23.02 -15.84 -20.12
CA GLU A 402 22.78 -15.97 -21.56
C GLU A 402 21.87 -14.85 -22.07
N ASN A 403 20.77 -14.58 -21.35
CA ASN A 403 19.89 -13.45 -21.64
C ASN A 403 20.62 -12.09 -21.54
N ALA A 404 21.47 -11.91 -20.53
CA ALA A 404 22.31 -10.72 -20.45
C ALA A 404 23.25 -10.61 -21.66
N LEU A 405 23.87 -11.71 -22.12
CA LEU A 405 24.70 -11.72 -23.32
C LEU A 405 23.92 -11.26 -24.55
N TYR A 406 22.70 -11.77 -24.75
CA TYR A 406 21.84 -11.31 -25.85
C TYR A 406 21.56 -9.81 -25.77
N LYS A 407 21.32 -9.27 -24.57
CA LYS A 407 21.16 -7.83 -24.37
C LYS A 407 22.43 -7.05 -24.72
N PHE A 408 23.61 -7.51 -24.29
CA PHE A 408 24.89 -6.93 -24.67
C PHE A 408 25.09 -6.90 -26.19
N LYS A 409 24.79 -8.01 -26.88
CA LYS A 409 24.90 -8.10 -28.35
C LYS A 409 23.91 -7.19 -29.07
N SER A 410 22.70 -7.07 -28.56
CA SER A 410 21.66 -6.16 -29.08
C SER A 410 22.07 -4.68 -28.91
N ILE A 411 22.65 -4.33 -27.77
CA ILE A 411 23.12 -2.96 -27.49
C ILE A 411 24.40 -2.66 -28.28
N PHE A 412 25.35 -3.59 -28.38
CA PHE A 412 26.64 -3.39 -29.04
C PHE A 412 26.81 -4.31 -30.25
N PRO A 413 26.07 -4.09 -31.36
CA PRO A 413 26.11 -4.98 -32.52
C PRO A 413 27.50 -5.08 -33.14
N LYS A 414 28.29 -4.00 -33.14
CA LYS A 414 29.69 -3.99 -33.62
C LYS A 414 30.65 -4.83 -32.78
N SER A 415 30.26 -5.20 -31.56
CA SER A 415 31.02 -6.08 -30.67
C SER A 415 30.37 -7.46 -30.49
N SER A 416 29.30 -7.76 -31.23
CA SER A 416 28.49 -8.96 -31.03
C SER A 416 29.30 -10.25 -31.16
N ASP A 417 30.14 -10.34 -32.18
CA ASP A 417 30.96 -11.54 -32.45
C ASP A 417 32.14 -11.68 -31.49
N ALA A 418 32.56 -10.58 -30.85
CA ALA A 418 33.62 -10.57 -29.85
C ALA A 418 33.11 -10.85 -28.43
N LEU A 419 31.79 -10.88 -28.20
CA LEU A 419 31.16 -11.02 -26.90
C LEU A 419 30.81 -12.47 -26.57
N HIS A 420 31.38 -12.97 -25.47
CA HIS A 420 31.20 -14.35 -25.00
C HIS A 420 30.96 -14.42 -23.49
N ILE A 421 30.48 -15.56 -23.02
CA ILE A 421 30.45 -15.89 -21.60
C ILE A 421 31.86 -16.35 -21.17
N GLU A 422 32.30 -15.92 -19.99
CA GLU A 422 33.52 -16.45 -19.36
C GLU A 422 33.26 -17.90 -18.94
N GLU A 423 33.97 -18.84 -19.57
CA GLU A 423 33.93 -20.23 -19.15
C GLU A 423 34.44 -20.40 -17.71
N PRO A 424 33.82 -21.28 -16.90
CA PRO A 424 34.31 -21.60 -15.58
C PRO A 424 35.71 -22.19 -15.71
N GLN A 425 36.70 -21.53 -15.09
CA GLN A 425 38.04 -22.10 -14.96
C GLN A 425 37.94 -23.39 -14.12
N PRO A 426 38.53 -24.52 -14.55
CA PRO A 426 38.59 -25.70 -13.71
C PRO A 426 39.30 -25.34 -12.41
N SER A 427 38.64 -25.64 -11.29
CA SER A 427 39.20 -25.46 -9.95
C SER A 427 40.50 -26.25 -9.85
N THR A 428 41.60 -25.54 -9.63
CA THR A 428 42.93 -26.12 -9.33
C THR A 428 43.03 -26.46 -7.86
#